data_AF-A0A958UY96-F1
#
_entry.id   AF-A0A958UY96-F1
#
_cell.length_a   1.000
_cell.length_b   1.000
_cell.length_c   1.000
_cell.angle_alpha   90.00
_cell.angle_beta   90.00
_cell.angle_gamma   90.00
#
_symmetry.space_group_name_H-M   'P 1'
#
loop_
_entity.id
_entity.type
_entity.pdbx_description
1 polymer ?
#
loop_
_entity_poly.entity_id
_entity_poly.type
_entity_poly.pdbx_seq_one_letter_code
_entity_poly.pdbx_strand_id
1 'polypeptide(L)'
;TFGGNHLACAAGIAVLDVLEKENLMYEVNELSAYFIAEAQKISQVKKIKGRGLMLGLEFDFEVGELRKKMIYEKHIFTGGANNKHLLRILPPLIVKKQHIDTFFEALKDVLQTL
;
A
#
# COMPACT_ATOMS: atom_id res chain seq x y z
N THR A 1 3.41 -31.07 11.01
CA THR A 1 3.77 -32.07 9.98
C THR A 1 3.90 -31.50 8.56
N PHE A 2 3.49 -30.27 8.26
CA PHE A 2 3.63 -29.66 6.91
C PHE A 2 4.91 -28.86 6.64
N GLY A 3 5.77 -28.71 7.66
CA GLY A 3 7.04 -27.98 7.52
C GLY A 3 8.04 -28.77 6.67
N GLY A 4 8.69 -28.10 5.71
CA GLY A 4 9.71 -28.70 4.86
C GLY A 4 9.19 -29.55 3.69
N ASN A 5 7.93 -29.38 3.27
CA ASN A 5 7.41 -30.12 2.13
C ASN A 5 8.05 -29.64 0.81
N HIS A 6 8.34 -30.57 -0.11
CA HIS A 6 9.09 -30.28 -1.33
C HIS A 6 8.39 -29.27 -2.25
N LEU A 7 7.05 -29.27 -2.31
CA LEU A 7 6.28 -28.34 -3.14
C LEU A 7 6.42 -26.89 -2.65
N ALA A 8 6.31 -26.67 -1.34
CA ALA A 8 6.47 -25.36 -0.72
C ALA A 8 7.91 -24.86 -0.84
N CYS A 9 8.91 -25.76 -0.73
CA CYS A 9 10.30 -25.41 -0.99
C CYS A 9 10.51 -24.97 -2.45
N ALA A 10 9.98 -25.72 -3.43
CA ALA A 10 10.07 -25.36 -4.84
C ALA A 10 9.39 -24.01 -5.14
N ALA A 11 8.20 -23.77 -4.58
CA ALA A 11 7.50 -22.49 -4.71
C ALA A 11 8.28 -21.34 -4.06
N GLY A 12 8.85 -21.56 -2.87
CA GLY A 12 9.66 -20.57 -2.18
C GLY A 12 10.90 -20.17 -2.97
N ILE A 13 11.62 -21.14 -3.56
CA ILE A 13 12.75 -20.89 -4.45
C ILE A 13 12.31 -20.07 -5.66
N ALA A 14 11.23 -20.45 -6.32
CA ALA A 14 10.72 -19.72 -7.48
C ALA A 14 10.34 -18.26 -7.15
N VAL A 15 9.79 -18.00 -5.97
CA VAL A 15 9.50 -16.63 -5.51
C VAL A 15 10.78 -15.84 -5.29
N LEU A 16 11.79 -16.43 -4.63
CA LEU A 16 13.08 -15.77 -4.41
C LEU A 16 13.78 -15.43 -5.73
N ASP A 17 13.76 -16.36 -6.69
CA ASP A 17 14.28 -16.14 -8.05
C ASP A 17 13.63 -14.94 -8.73
N VAL A 18 12.31 -14.78 -8.62
CA VAL A 18 11.59 -13.64 -9.21
C VAL A 18 11.95 -12.34 -8.52
N LEU A 19 12.01 -12.33 -7.18
CA LEU A 19 12.39 -11.14 -6.40
C LEU A 19 13.78 -10.61 -6.80
N GLU A 20 14.73 -11.53 -7.05
CA GLU A 20 16.09 -11.17 -7.47
C GLU A 20 16.16 -10.77 -8.95
N LYS A 21 15.60 -11.59 -9.86
CA LYS A 21 15.68 -11.35 -11.32
C LYS A 21 14.98 -10.06 -11.75
N GLU A 22 13.86 -9.72 -11.13
CA GLU A 22 13.11 -8.50 -11.44
C GLU A 22 13.60 -7.28 -10.65
N ASN A 23 14.63 -7.43 -9.80
CA ASN A 23 15.21 -6.35 -8.99
C ASN A 23 14.15 -5.54 -8.20
N LEU A 24 13.12 -6.23 -7.70
CA LEU A 24 11.93 -5.60 -7.13
C LEU A 24 12.24 -4.72 -5.91
N MET A 25 13.31 -5.03 -5.18
CA MET A 25 13.73 -4.23 -4.02
C MET A 25 14.18 -2.81 -4.42
N TYR A 26 14.80 -2.64 -5.59
CA TYR A 26 15.19 -1.33 -6.09
C TYR A 26 13.95 -0.49 -6.44
N GLU A 27 13.04 -1.06 -7.24
CA GLU A 27 11.80 -0.37 -7.63
C GLU A 27 10.94 0.02 -6.42
N VAL A 28 10.86 -0.86 -5.42
CA VAL A 28 10.15 -0.61 -4.15
C VAL A 28 10.66 0.66 -3.46
N ASN A 29 11.97 0.90 -3.46
CA ASN A 29 12.54 2.08 -2.81
C ASN A 29 12.20 3.36 -3.57
N GLU A 30 12.28 3.35 -4.90
CA GLU A 30 11.89 4.50 -5.73
C GLU A 30 10.40 4.82 -5.60
N LEU A 31 9.55 3.81 -5.66
CA LEU A 31 8.10 3.96 -5.53
C LEU A 31 7.68 4.37 -4.11
N SER A 32 8.39 3.89 -3.09
CA SER A 32 8.17 4.32 -1.70
C SER A 32 8.44 5.83 -1.54
N ALA A 33 9.57 6.30 -2.08
CA ALA A 33 9.91 7.72 -2.04
C ALA A 33 8.86 8.57 -2.79
N TYR A 34 8.43 8.10 -3.97
CA TYR A 34 7.35 8.75 -4.72
C TYR A 34 6.04 8.81 -3.94
N PHE A 35 5.62 7.70 -3.34
CA PHE A 35 4.39 7.65 -2.54
C PHE A 35 4.43 8.63 -1.37
N ILE A 36 5.55 8.69 -0.65
CA ILE A 36 5.72 9.61 0.48
C ILE A 36 5.62 11.06 0.01
N ALA A 37 6.23 11.40 -1.13
CA ALA A 37 6.16 12.74 -1.71
C ALA A 37 4.72 13.12 -2.10
N GLU A 38 3.96 12.21 -2.70
CA GLU A 38 2.54 12.46 -3.03
C GLU A 38 1.66 12.56 -1.78
N ALA A 39 1.89 11.71 -0.79
CA ALA A 39 1.15 11.75 0.47
C ALA A 39 1.34 13.07 1.24
N GLN A 40 2.53 13.65 1.19
CA GLN A 40 2.83 14.96 1.81
C GLN A 40 2.05 16.12 1.18
N LYS A 41 1.56 15.97 -0.05
CA LYS A 41 0.74 17.00 -0.72
C LYS A 41 -0.69 17.05 -0.19
N ILE A 42 -1.13 16.06 0.59
CA ILE A 42 -2.48 16.01 1.15
C ILE A 42 -2.46 16.58 2.56
N SER A 43 -3.07 17.74 2.75
CA SER A 43 -3.07 18.46 4.04
C SER A 43 -3.74 17.70 5.18
N GLN A 44 -4.69 16.80 4.88
CA GLN A 44 -5.36 15.96 5.88
C GLN A 44 -4.49 14.81 6.41
N VAL A 45 -3.37 14.49 5.74
CA VAL A 45 -2.43 13.46 6.20
C VAL A 45 -1.55 14.06 7.29
N LYS A 46 -1.75 13.60 8.52
CA LYS A 46 -1.01 14.07 9.69
C LYS A 46 0.39 13.47 9.78
N LYS A 47 0.48 12.16 9.51
CA LYS A 47 1.72 11.41 9.63
C LYS A 47 1.74 10.25 8.64
N ILE A 48 2.91 10.04 8.05
CA ILE A 48 3.19 8.88 7.22
C ILE A 48 4.01 7.91 8.06
N LYS A 49 3.60 6.64 8.11
CA LYS A 49 4.30 5.56 8.81
C LYS A 49 4.60 4.45 7.81
N GLY A 50 5.71 3.75 7.99
CA GLY A 50 6.04 2.59 7.16
C GLY A 50 7.43 2.61 6.55
N ARG A 51 7.74 1.56 5.78
CA ARG A 51 9.00 1.38 5.04
C ARG A 51 8.72 0.60 3.75
N GLY A 52 9.41 0.96 2.67
CA GLY A 52 9.16 0.39 1.34
C GLY A 52 7.69 0.59 0.94
N LEU A 53 7.02 -0.48 0.52
CA LEU A 53 5.59 -0.45 0.20
C LEU A 53 4.67 -0.82 1.37
N MET A 54 5.21 -1.09 2.57
CA MET A 54 4.39 -1.24 3.77
C MET A 54 4.17 0.13 4.39
N LEU A 55 3.11 0.80 3.96
CA LEU A 55 2.87 2.22 4.21
C LEU A 55 1.56 2.44 4.98
N GLY A 56 1.47 3.58 5.66
CA GLY A 56 0.33 3.97 6.47
C GLY A 56 0.15 5.47 6.47
N LEU A 57 -1.08 5.91 6.21
CA LEU A 57 -1.49 7.31 6.26
C LEU A 57 -2.35 7.53 7.51
N GLU A 58 -1.88 8.37 8.42
CA GLU A 58 -2.57 8.72 9.67
C GLU A 58 -3.37 10.02 9.47
N PHE A 59 -4.63 10.00 9.88
CA PHE A 59 -5.58 11.11 9.78
C PHE A 59 -6.07 11.52 11.18
N ASP A 60 -6.71 12.68 11.30
CA ASP A 60 -7.30 13.12 12.59
C ASP A 60 -8.70 12.51 12.86
N PHE A 61 -9.24 11.75 11.91
CA PHE A 61 -10.55 11.08 12.02
C PHE A 61 -10.41 9.57 11.84
N GLU A 62 -11.43 8.80 12.22
CA GLU A 62 -11.42 7.35 12.02
C GLU A 62 -11.54 7.01 10.53
N VAL A 63 -10.61 6.22 9.99
CA VAL A 63 -10.54 5.91 8.54
C VAL A 63 -11.59 4.87 8.09
N GLY A 64 -12.49 4.45 8.97
CA GLY A 64 -13.49 3.41 8.68
C GLY A 64 -14.39 3.76 7.49
N GLU A 65 -14.96 4.96 7.48
CA GLU A 65 -15.81 5.44 6.38
C GLU A 65 -14.99 5.71 5.10
N LEU A 66 -13.81 6.31 5.24
CA LEU A 66 -12.86 6.51 4.13
C LEU A 66 -12.57 5.18 3.43
N ARG A 67 -12.28 4.12 4.18
CA ARG A 67 -12.02 2.78 3.64
C ARG A 67 -13.22 2.20 2.90
N LYS A 68 -14.44 2.37 3.42
CA LYS A 68 -15.67 1.90 2.76
C LYS A 68 -15.88 2.60 1.43
N LYS A 69 -15.74 3.93 1.38
CA LYS A 69 -15.87 4.68 0.12
C LYS A 69 -14.77 4.27 -0.88
N MET A 70 -13.53 4.12 -0.43
CA MET A 70 -12.43 3.66 -1.30
C MET A 70 -12.72 2.29 -1.95
N ILE A 71 -13.26 1.32 -1.21
CA ILE A 71 -13.56 -0.01 -1.77
C ILE A 71 -14.83 -0.01 -2.64
N TYR A 72 -15.91 0.66 -2.22
CA TYR A 72 -17.20 0.57 -2.90
C TYR A 72 -17.35 1.56 -4.06
N GLU A 73 -16.79 2.76 -3.96
CA GLU A 73 -16.91 3.81 -4.98
C GLU A 73 -15.70 3.86 -5.91
N LYS A 74 -14.50 3.59 -5.37
CA LYS A 74 -13.24 3.66 -6.12
C LYS A 74 -12.65 2.31 -6.48
N HIS A 75 -13.24 1.22 -6.00
CA HIS A 75 -12.76 -0.16 -6.22
C HIS A 75 -11.31 -0.39 -5.78
N ILE A 76 -10.84 0.39 -4.79
CA ILE A 76 -9.49 0.27 -4.25
C ILE A 76 -9.55 -0.31 -2.84
N PHE A 77 -9.00 -1.52 -2.70
CA PHE A 77 -8.94 -2.19 -1.43
C PHE A 77 -7.81 -1.64 -0.55
N THR A 78 -8.17 -1.11 0.62
CA THR A 78 -7.21 -0.61 1.62
C THR A 78 -7.35 -1.36 2.95
N GLY A 79 -6.22 -1.59 3.61
CA GLY A 79 -6.15 -2.35 4.84
C GLY A 79 -6.57 -1.52 6.06
N GLY A 80 -7.14 -2.21 7.05
CA GLY A 80 -7.31 -1.66 8.39
C GLY A 80 -6.04 -1.85 9.22
N ALA A 81 -5.85 -0.99 10.20
CA ALA A 81 -4.85 -1.14 11.24
C ALA A 81 -5.53 -1.17 12.61
N ASN A 82 -4.81 -1.63 13.64
CA ASN A 82 -5.30 -1.57 15.02
C ASN A 82 -5.57 -0.11 15.46
N ASN A 83 -4.78 0.84 14.94
CA ASN A 83 -5.09 2.25 15.02
C ASN A 83 -6.20 2.59 14.01
N LYS A 84 -7.38 2.96 14.52
CA LYS A 84 -8.55 3.35 13.72
C LYS A 84 -8.35 4.62 12.88
N HIS A 85 -7.33 5.42 13.19
CA HIS A 85 -6.97 6.64 12.46
C HIS A 85 -5.92 6.39 11.36
N LEU A 86 -5.44 5.13 11.22
CA LEU A 86 -4.40 4.78 10.27
C LEU A 86 -4.97 3.94 9.13
N LEU A 87 -4.87 4.47 7.91
CA LEU A 87 -5.13 3.75 6.68
C LEU A 87 -3.90 2.94 6.29
N ARG A 88 -4.00 1.60 6.20
CA ARG A 88 -2.87 0.75 5.83
C ARG A 88 -2.85 0.50 4.32
N ILE A 89 -1.71 0.78 3.70
CA ILE A 89 -1.44 0.58 2.28
C ILE A 89 -0.34 -0.47 2.15
N LEU A 90 -0.66 -1.57 1.48
CA LEU A 90 0.25 -2.71 1.29
C LEU A 90 0.06 -3.29 -0.13
N PRO A 91 0.43 -2.52 -1.18
CA PRO A 91 0.29 -2.97 -2.55
C PRO A 91 1.29 -4.10 -2.86
N PRO A 92 1.06 -4.88 -3.93
CA PRO A 92 2.04 -5.83 -4.42
C PRO A 92 3.32 -5.13 -4.86
N LEU A 93 4.45 -5.84 -4.82
CA LEU A 93 5.77 -5.26 -5.15
C LEU A 93 5.89 -4.79 -6.61
N ILE A 94 5.09 -5.39 -7.50
CA ILE A 94 5.00 -5.05 -8.93
C ILE A 94 4.13 -3.80 -9.22
N VAL A 95 3.76 -3.04 -8.19
CA VAL A 95 2.96 -1.82 -8.35
C VAL A 95 3.74 -0.80 -9.20
N LYS A 96 3.05 -0.07 -10.07
CA LYS A 96 3.65 0.94 -10.93
C LYS A 96 3.25 2.32 -10.44
N LYS A 97 4.05 3.33 -10.81
CA LYS A 97 3.78 4.74 -10.52
C LYS A 97 2.34 5.16 -10.85
N GLN A 98 1.86 4.78 -12.04
CA GLN A 98 0.48 5.04 -12.47
C GLN A 98 -0.60 4.52 -11.49
N HIS A 99 -0.37 3.38 -10.82
CA HIS A 99 -1.32 2.84 -9.84
C HIS A 99 -1.32 3.67 -8.55
N ILE A 100 -0.15 4.23 -8.19
CA ILE A 100 -0.01 5.17 -7.07
C ILE A 100 -0.75 6.46 -7.40
N ASP A 101 -0.64 6.95 -8.64
CA ASP A 101 -1.35 8.14 -9.11
C ASP A 101 -2.87 7.93 -9.02
N THR A 102 -3.38 6.82 -9.57
CA THR A 102 -4.80 6.45 -9.46
C THR A 102 -5.27 6.36 -8.01
N PHE A 103 -4.43 5.82 -7.11
CA PHE A 103 -4.74 5.78 -5.67
C PHE A 103 -4.89 7.17 -5.07
N PHE A 104 -3.96 8.09 -5.35
CA PHE A 104 -4.00 9.43 -4.78
C PHE A 104 -5.11 10.29 -5.37
N GLU A 105 -5.44 10.11 -6.65
CA GLU A 105 -6.61 10.74 -7.27
C GLU A 105 -7.91 10.30 -6.58
N ALA A 106 -8.10 8.98 -6.45
CA ALA A 106 -9.24 8.41 -5.75
C ALA A 106 -9.31 8.86 -4.29
N LEU A 107 -8.17 8.87 -3.60
CA LEU A 107 -8.08 9.31 -2.20
C LEU A 107 -8.49 10.78 -2.05
N LYS A 108 -7.99 11.66 -2.91
CA LYS A 108 -8.35 13.10 -2.88
C LYS A 108 -9.84 13.31 -3.10
N ASP A 109 -10.43 12.60 -4.06
CA ASP A 109 -11.86 12.72 -4.36
C ASP A 109 -12.75 12.25 -3.19
N VAL A 110 -12.39 11.11 -2.58
CA VAL A 110 -13.13 10.61 -1.41
C VAL A 110 -12.95 11.53 -0.21
N LEU A 111 -11.77 12.11 -0.01
CA LEU A 111 -11.50 13.07 1.07
C LEU A 111 -12.25 14.40 0.91
N GLN A 112 -12.61 14.81 -0.32
CA GLN A 112 -13.45 15.99 -0.55
C GLN A 112 -14.93 15.72 -0.24
N THR A 113 -15.34 14.44 -0.30
CA THR A 113 -16.72 14.00 -0.06
C THR A 113 -16.93 13.50 1.37
N LEU A 114 -15.90 13.58 2.23
CA LEU A 114 -15.92 13.11 3.62
C LEU A 114 -16.20 14.28 4.58
#